data_AF-A0A2M7JQ46-F1
#
_entry.id   AF-A0A2M7JQ46-F1
#
_cell.length_a   1.000
_cell.length_b   1.000
_cell.length_c   1.000
_cell.angle_alpha   90.00
_cell.angle_beta   90.00
_cell.angle_gamma   90.00
#
_symmetry.space_group_name_H-M   'P 1'
#
loop_
_entity.id
_entity.type
_entity.pdbx_description
1 polymer ?
#
loop_
_entity_poly.entity_id
_entity_poly.type
_entity_poly.pdbx_seq_one_letter_code
_entity_poly.pdbx_strand_id
1 'polypeptide(L)'
;LSAIKEKAPKCKFYFAGSSEMFGLVKETPQNENTPFHPRSPYGISKVAGFDLTRNYREAYNLFACSGILFNHESPRRGYEFVN
;
A
#
# COMPACT_ATOMS: atom_id res chain seq x y z
N LEU A 1 11.58 3.25 6.19
CA LEU A 1 12.01 1.83 6.36
C LEU A 1 13.47 1.70 6.80
N SER A 2 14.42 2.47 6.24
CA SER A 2 15.82 2.46 6.73
C SER A 2 15.94 2.68 8.24
N ALA A 3 15.23 3.67 8.79
CA ALA A 3 15.24 3.91 10.22
C ALA A 3 14.74 2.70 11.05
N ILE A 4 13.73 1.97 10.57
CA ILE A 4 13.25 0.75 11.25
C ILE A 4 14.33 -0.33 11.18
N LYS A 5 14.91 -0.56 10.00
CA LYS A 5 16.02 -1.50 9.81
C LYS A 5 17.18 -1.22 10.78
N GLU A 6 17.57 0.05 10.95
CA GLU A 6 18.72 0.45 11.75
C GLU A 6 18.43 0.51 13.26
N LYS A 7 17.25 1.00 13.65
CA LYS A 7 16.95 1.32 15.05
C LYS A 7 16.01 0.31 15.72
N ALA A 8 15.21 -0.41 14.95
CA ALA A 8 14.22 -1.35 15.46
C ALA A 8 14.03 -2.55 14.50
N PRO A 9 15.08 -3.35 14.23
CA PRO A 9 15.04 -4.43 13.22
C PRO A 9 14.02 -5.54 13.53
N LYS A 10 13.56 -5.66 14.79
CA LYS A 10 12.51 -6.60 15.22
C LYS A 10 11.09 -6.05 15.07
N CYS A 11 10.92 -4.78 14.73
CA CYS A 11 9.62 -4.16 14.54
C CYS A 11 8.91 -4.77 13.34
N LYS A 12 7.60 -5.03 13.48
CA LYS A 12 6.74 -5.44 12.38
C LYS A 12 6.16 -4.18 11.75
N PHE A 13 6.40 -4.01 10.46
CA PHE A 13 5.90 -2.86 9.70
C PHE A 13 4.67 -3.23 8.88
N TYR A 14 3.70 -2.32 8.85
CA TYR A 14 2.52 -2.44 8.00
C TYR A 14 2.37 -1.18 7.15
N PHE A 15 2.39 -1.37 5.82
CA PHE A 15 2.12 -0.32 4.85
C PHE A 15 0.63 -0.29 4.50
N ALA A 16 0.00 0.84 4.77
CA ALA A 16 -1.36 1.13 4.32
C ALA A 16 -1.35 1.52 2.83
N GLY A 17 -1.49 0.51 1.96
CA GLY A 17 -1.74 0.68 0.54
C GLY A 17 -3.19 1.10 0.24
N SER A 18 -3.61 0.97 -1.01
CA SER A 18 -4.96 1.34 -1.46
C SER A 18 -5.34 0.59 -2.74
N SER A 19 -6.63 0.31 -2.96
CA SER A 19 -7.14 -0.16 -4.25
C SER A 19 -6.91 0.85 -5.38
N GLU A 20 -6.70 2.13 -5.06
CA GLU A 20 -6.30 3.18 -6.01
C GLU A 20 -4.97 2.88 -6.74
N MET A 21 -4.16 1.96 -6.22
CA MET A 21 -2.97 1.47 -6.93
C MET A 21 -3.32 0.72 -8.22
N PHE A 22 -4.49 0.06 -8.27
CA PHE A 22 -4.94 -0.62 -9.48
C PHE A 22 -5.37 0.33 -10.59
N GLY A 23 -6.00 1.47 -10.25
CA GLY A 23 -6.40 2.52 -11.19
C GLY A 23 -7.14 1.99 -12.42
N LEU A 24 -6.51 2.03 -13.61
CA LEU A 24 -7.09 1.43 -14.82
C LEU A 24 -6.93 -0.10 -14.78
N VAL A 25 -7.91 -0.76 -14.18
CA VAL A 25 -7.91 -2.20 -13.92
C VAL A 25 -7.85 -3.03 -15.21
N LYS A 26 -7.06 -4.11 -15.20
CA LYS A 26 -7.00 -5.10 -16.29
C LYS A 26 -7.85 -6.34 -16.04
N GLU A 27 -8.15 -6.62 -14.77
CA GLU A 27 -8.84 -7.82 -14.31
C GLU A 27 -9.92 -7.39 -13.29
N THR A 28 -11.01 -8.15 -13.21
CA THR A 28 -12.07 -7.97 -12.22
C THR A 28 -12.60 -9.34 -11.79
N PRO A 29 -12.65 -9.65 -10.48
CA PRO A 29 -12.14 -8.85 -9.36
C PRO A 29 -10.60 -8.74 -9.37
N GLN A 30 -10.05 -7.70 -8.74
CA GLN A 30 -8.60 -7.58 -8.57
C GLN A 30 -8.13 -8.45 -7.40
N ASN A 31 -6.92 -8.99 -7.52
CA ASN A 31 -6.21 -9.70 -6.45
C ASN A 31 -4.76 -9.21 -6.36
N GLU A 32 -3.96 -9.82 -5.50
CA GLU A 32 -2.56 -9.45 -5.24
C GLU A 32 -1.65 -9.58 -6.47
N ASN A 33 -2.05 -10.38 -7.46
CA ASN A 33 -1.32 -10.56 -8.72
C ASN A 33 -1.80 -9.62 -9.83
N THR A 34 -2.93 -8.92 -9.64
CA THR A 34 -3.44 -7.99 -10.64
C THR A 34 -2.46 -6.82 -10.83
N PRO A 35 -2.04 -6.48 -12.06
CA PRO A 35 -1.08 -5.41 -12.28
C PRO A 35 -1.59 -4.03 -11.83
N PHE A 36 -0.73 -3.24 -11.18
CA PHE A 36 -1.03 -1.85 -10.85
C PHE A 36 -0.99 -0.95 -12.08
N HIS A 37 -1.95 -0.02 -12.15
CA HIS A 37 -2.03 1.00 -13.19
C HIS A 37 -2.63 2.30 -12.64
N PRO A 38 -1.94 2.99 -11.72
CA PRO A 38 -2.48 4.14 -10.99
C PRO A 38 -2.84 5.30 -11.92
N ARG A 39 -3.91 6.02 -11.57
CA ARG A 39 -4.46 7.14 -12.37
C ARG A 39 -4.44 8.49 -11.66
N SER A 40 -3.72 8.59 -10.54
CA SER A 40 -3.58 9.82 -9.76
C SER A 40 -2.20 9.90 -9.08
N PRO A 41 -1.72 11.10 -8.71
CA PRO A 41 -0.51 11.27 -7.89
C PRO A 41 -0.58 10.46 -6.58
N TYR A 42 -1.77 10.38 -5.98
CA TYR A 42 -2.02 9.56 -4.80
C TYR A 42 -1.75 8.07 -5.09
N GLY A 43 -2.37 7.50 -6.13
CA GLY A 43 -2.15 6.10 -6.52
C GLY A 43 -0.68 5.79 -6.85
N ILE A 44 0.00 6.69 -7.58
CA ILE A 44 1.44 6.56 -7.91
C ILE A 44 2.28 6.53 -6.63
N SER A 45 2.04 7.45 -5.70
CA SER A 45 2.77 7.49 -4.43
C SER A 45 2.59 6.20 -3.62
N LYS A 46 1.40 5.59 -3.68
CA LYS A 46 1.11 4.33 -2.99
C LYS A 46 1.81 3.14 -3.64
N VAL A 47 1.89 3.07 -4.96
CA VAL A 47 2.68 2.05 -5.67
C VAL A 47 4.16 2.15 -5.29
N ALA A 48 4.73 3.36 -5.25
CA ALA A 48 6.11 3.55 -4.81
C ALA A 48 6.32 3.05 -3.37
N GLY A 49 5.40 3.36 -2.44
CA GLY A 49 5.45 2.85 -1.07
C GLY A 49 5.30 1.32 -0.98
N PHE A 50 4.47 0.71 -1.84
CA PHE A 50 4.30 -0.73 -1.93
C PHE A 50 5.59 -1.42 -2.36
N ASP A 51 6.24 -0.92 -3.42
CA ASP A 51 7.49 -1.46 -3.94
C ASP A 51 8.65 -1.27 -2.96
N LEU A 52 8.73 -0.13 -2.27
CA LEU A 52 9.70 0.09 -1.20
C LEU A 52 9.49 -0.90 -0.05
N THR A 53 8.25 -1.15 0.34
CA THR A 53 7.92 -2.12 1.40
C THR A 53 8.32 -3.54 0.99
N ARG A 54 8.02 -3.94 -0.26
CA ARG A 54 8.45 -5.23 -0.83
C ARG A 54 9.97 -5.35 -0.85
N ASN A 55 10.67 -4.34 -1.37
CA ASN A 55 12.13 -4.35 -1.46
C ASN A 55 12.80 -4.50 -0.09
N TYR A 56 12.31 -3.81 0.95
CA TYR A 56 12.89 -3.96 2.29
C TYR A 56 12.60 -5.32 2.93
N ARG A 57 11.43 -5.90 2.66
CA ARG A 57 11.11 -7.27 3.07
C ARG A 57 12.07 -8.26 2.42
N GLU A 58 12.26 -8.16 1.11
CA GLU A 58 13.07 -9.11 0.33
C GLU A 58 14.58 -8.93 0.56
N ALA A 59 15.08 -7.70 0.54
CA ALA A 59 16.52 -7.41 0.61
C ALA A 59 17.11 -7.45 2.03
N TYR A 60 16.29 -7.21 3.06
CA TYR A 60 16.77 -7.10 4.44
C TYR A 60 16.06 -8.04 5.42
N ASN A 61 15.21 -8.94 4.91
CA ASN A 61 14.40 -9.86 5.71
C ASN A 61 13.59 -9.14 6.82
N LEU A 62 13.21 -7.89 6.56
CA LEU A 62 12.40 -7.11 7.49
C LEU A 62 10.98 -7.66 7.49
N PHE A 63 10.38 -7.85 8.67
CA PHE A 63 8.96 -8.20 8.76
C PHE A 63 8.12 -6.98 8.35
N ALA A 64 7.76 -6.91 7.08
CA ALA A 64 7.00 -5.81 6.49
C ALA A 64 5.85 -6.33 5.62
N CYS A 65 4.63 -5.87 5.85
CA CYS A 65 3.44 -6.27 5.10
C CYS A 65 2.83 -5.07 4.39
N SER A 66 2.17 -5.31 3.25
CA SER A 66 1.42 -4.28 2.52
C SER A 66 -0.06 -4.67 2.51
N GLY A 67 -0.92 -3.82 3.04
CA GLY A 67 -2.36 -3.98 2.91
C GLY A 67 -2.88 -3.27 1.66
N ILE A 68 -3.49 -4.01 0.74
CA ILE A 68 -4.19 -3.43 -0.42
C ILE A 68 -5.66 -3.29 -0.03
N LEU A 69 -6.00 -2.20 0.67
CA LEU A 69 -7.36 -1.99 1.15
C LEU A 69 -8.20 -1.29 0.10
N PHE A 70 -9.38 -1.85 -0.16
CA PHE A 70 -10.44 -1.18 -0.89
C PHE A 70 -11.11 -0.12 -0.01
N ASN A 71 -11.95 0.70 -0.63
CA ASN A 71 -12.71 1.73 0.07
C ASN A 71 -13.46 1.12 1.25
N HIS A 72 -13.26 1.71 2.42
CA HIS A 72 -13.90 1.34 3.67
C HIS A 72 -14.27 2.62 4.39
N GLU A 73 -15.48 2.67 4.94
CA GLU A 73 -16.06 3.87 5.53
C GLU A 73 -16.56 3.61 6.94
N SER A 74 -16.75 4.70 7.67
CA SER A 74 -17.33 4.68 9.02
C SER A 74 -17.91 6.05 9.33
N PRO A 75 -18.71 6.20 10.41
CA PRO A 75 -19.16 7.51 10.89
C PRO A 75 -18.03 8.51 11.21
N ARG A 76 -16.77 8.07 11.28
CA ARG A 76 -15.59 8.91 11.49
C ARG A 76 -14.94 9.41 10.19
N ARG A 77 -15.53 9.14 9.02
CA ARG A 77 -15.01 9.59 7.72
C ARG A 77 -15.04 11.11 7.67
N GLY A 78 -13.95 11.74 7.23
CA GLY A 78 -13.92 13.19 7.02
C GLY A 78 -14.96 13.59 5.96
N TYR A 79 -15.71 14.66 6.22
CA TYR A 79 -16.79 15.13 5.36
C TYR A 79 -16.35 15.38 3.90
N GLU A 80 -15.09 15.76 3.69
CA GLU A 80 -14.44 15.96 2.39
C GLU A 80 -14.42 14.70 1.49
N PHE A 81 -14.65 13.52 2.08
CA PHE A 81 -14.53 12.22 1.41
C PHE A 81 -15.82 11.39 1.46
N VAL A 82 -16.93 12.05 1.78
CA VAL A 82 -18.28 11.48 1.68
C VAL A 82 -18.80 11.89 0.29
N ASN A 83 -19.09 10.90 -0.55
CA ASN A 83 -19.75 11.15 -1.84
C ASN A 83 -21.20 11.57 -1.65
#